data_AF-A0A537ARS0-F1
#
_entry.id   AF-A0A537ARS0-F1
#
_cell.length_a   1.000
_cell.length_b   1.000
_cell.length_c   1.000
_cell.angle_alpha   90.00
_cell.angle_beta   90.00
_cell.angle_gamma   90.00
#
_symmetry.space_group_name_H-M   'P 1'
#
loop_
_entity.id
_entity.type
_entity.pdbx_description
1 polymer ?
#
loop_
_entity_poly.entity_id
_entity_poly.type
_entity_poly.pdbx_seq_one_letter_code
_entity_poly.pdbx_strand_id
1 'polypeptide(L)'
;MGWYLAGFADGEGSFNVSFRPRDDYAVPWKVSLCFNISQRDPTVLSLCKRHLGCGTMRQRSDGVWYYEVNNFESIVGNVIPFFGRFGFLSAKKKRDFAKFVKLSEMMKQGAHLSAEGIEQILDVRRDMNDGGKRRYADEDIRSTLRNPQRLYARPSRAAGSG
;
A
#
# COMPACT_ATOMS: atom_id res chain seq x y z
N MET A 1 -24.07 -1.41 -7.90
CA MET A 1 -22.82 -2.19 -7.90
C MET A 1 -21.62 -1.39 -7.38
N GLY A 2 -21.25 -0.24 -7.96
CA GLY A 2 -20.10 0.55 -7.49
C GLY A 2 -20.12 0.92 -6.00
N TRP A 3 -21.24 1.47 -5.52
CA TRP A 3 -21.46 1.76 -4.09
C TRP A 3 -21.31 0.54 -3.18
N TYR A 4 -21.73 -0.65 -3.64
CA TYR A 4 -21.59 -1.89 -2.86
C TYR A 4 -20.11 -2.28 -2.71
N LEU A 5 -19.32 -2.26 -3.80
CA LEU A 5 -17.90 -2.57 -3.73
C LEU A 5 -17.11 -1.52 -2.94
N ALA A 6 -17.52 -0.25 -3.03
CA ALA A 6 -16.96 0.83 -2.22
C ALA A 6 -17.25 0.62 -0.72
N GLY A 7 -18.50 0.28 -0.37
CA GLY A 7 -18.88 -0.08 1.00
C GLY A 7 -18.16 -1.32 1.51
N PHE A 8 -18.00 -2.35 0.67
CA PHE A 8 -17.22 -3.53 1.03
C PHE A 8 -15.75 -3.19 1.28
N ALA A 9 -15.15 -2.37 0.42
CA ALA A 9 -13.78 -1.89 0.61
C ALA A 9 -13.66 -0.92 1.80
N ASP A 10 -14.74 -0.24 2.21
CA ASP A 10 -14.76 0.58 3.42
C ASP A 10 -14.53 -0.28 4.68
N GLY A 11 -15.15 -1.45 4.74
CA GLY A 11 -14.91 -2.45 5.78
C GLY A 11 -13.58 -3.20 5.60
N GLU A 12 -13.40 -3.87 4.47
CA GLU A 12 -12.36 -4.91 4.27
C GLU A 12 -11.14 -4.45 3.47
N GLY A 13 -11.21 -3.30 2.80
CA GLY A 13 -10.14 -2.82 1.92
C GLY A 13 -8.94 -2.24 2.68
N SER A 14 -7.78 -2.25 2.05
CA SER A 14 -6.55 -1.66 2.61
C SER A 14 -5.80 -0.90 1.53
N PHE A 15 -5.60 0.40 1.76
CA PHE A 15 -4.70 1.24 0.97
C PHE A 15 -3.36 1.31 1.68
N ASN A 16 -2.25 1.05 0.99
CA ASN A 16 -0.94 1.06 1.64
C ASN A 16 0.18 1.48 0.68
N VAL A 17 1.30 1.86 1.28
CA VAL A 17 2.60 2.03 0.60
C VAL A 17 3.61 1.07 1.22
N SER A 18 4.31 0.36 0.36
CA SER A 18 5.29 -0.66 0.72
C SER A 18 6.69 -0.26 0.26
N PHE A 19 7.68 -0.70 1.03
CA PHE A 19 9.10 -0.47 0.79
C PHE A 19 9.76 -1.83 0.64
N ARG A 20 10.52 -2.01 -0.44
CA ARG A 20 11.30 -3.23 -0.68
C ARG A 20 12.76 -2.84 -0.94
N PRO A 21 13.73 -3.43 -0.21
CA PRO A 21 15.15 -3.21 -0.47
C PRO A 21 15.52 -3.55 -1.91
N ARG A 22 16.37 -2.73 -2.51
CA ARG A 22 16.94 -2.92 -3.85
C ARG A 22 18.38 -2.45 -3.86
N ASP A 23 19.30 -3.29 -4.31
CA ASP A 23 20.70 -2.95 -4.59
C ASP A 23 20.89 -2.24 -5.92
N ASP A 24 20.01 -2.52 -6.88
CA ASP A 24 20.07 -2.00 -8.25
C ASP A 24 19.52 -0.57 -8.41
N TYR A 25 19.13 0.10 -7.31
CA TYR A 25 18.49 1.43 -7.32
C TYR A 25 19.42 2.48 -6.70
N ALA A 26 19.39 3.70 -7.25
CA ALA A 26 20.17 4.83 -6.71
C ALA A 26 19.81 5.15 -5.25
N VAL A 27 18.51 5.05 -4.91
CA VAL A 27 18.04 5.00 -3.53
C VAL A 27 17.61 3.55 -3.26
N PRO A 28 18.11 2.89 -2.20
CA PRO A 28 18.04 1.43 -2.07
C PRO A 28 16.66 0.87 -1.68
N TRP A 29 15.60 1.52 -2.15
CA TRP A 29 14.21 1.21 -1.86
C TRP A 29 13.35 1.33 -3.11
N LYS A 30 12.71 0.22 -3.48
CA LYS A 30 11.53 0.26 -4.33
C LYS A 30 10.32 0.60 -3.48
N VAL A 31 9.73 1.77 -3.76
CA VAL A 31 8.46 2.20 -3.19
C VAL A 31 7.32 1.72 -4.09
N SER A 32 6.25 1.18 -3.51
CA SER A 32 5.09 0.72 -4.28
C SER A 32 3.80 0.95 -3.52
N LEU A 33 2.82 1.56 -4.19
CA LEU A 33 1.45 1.61 -3.72
C LEU A 33 0.76 0.26 -3.92
N CYS A 34 -0.12 -0.08 -2.98
CA CYS A 34 -0.91 -1.30 -3.03
C CYS A 34 -2.31 -1.01 -2.49
N PHE A 35 -3.32 -1.47 -3.24
CA PHE A 35 -4.67 -1.66 -2.73
C PHE A 35 -4.93 -3.15 -2.63
N ASN A 36 -5.45 -3.62 -1.49
CA ASN A 36 -5.87 -5.02 -1.37
C ASN A 36 -7.16 -5.18 -0.57
N ILE A 37 -7.82 -6.31 -0.78
CA ILE A 37 -8.97 -6.79 -0.03
C ILE A 37 -8.71 -8.27 0.27
N SER A 38 -8.87 -8.70 1.52
CA SER A 38 -8.71 -10.11 1.89
C SER A 38 -9.99 -10.69 2.46
N GLN A 39 -10.37 -11.90 2.03
CA GLN A 39 -11.57 -12.59 2.52
C GLN A 39 -11.44 -14.10 2.33
N ARG A 40 -12.12 -14.90 3.16
CA ARG A 40 -12.19 -16.37 2.95
C ARG A 40 -13.04 -16.73 1.73
N ASP A 41 -14.16 -16.05 1.55
CA ASP A 41 -15.01 -16.18 0.35
C ASP A 41 -14.46 -15.28 -0.80
N PRO A 42 -14.04 -15.86 -1.94
CA PRO A 42 -13.46 -15.11 -3.05
C PRO A 42 -14.50 -14.43 -3.96
N THR A 43 -15.80 -14.58 -3.72
CA THR A 43 -16.86 -14.10 -4.61
C THR A 43 -16.79 -12.59 -4.80
N VAL A 44 -16.75 -11.83 -3.71
CA VAL A 44 -16.67 -10.36 -3.78
C VAL A 44 -15.31 -9.89 -4.33
N LEU A 45 -14.22 -10.61 -4.03
CA LEU A 45 -12.90 -10.31 -4.59
C LEU A 45 -12.87 -10.47 -6.12
N SER A 46 -13.53 -11.50 -6.63
CA SER A 46 -13.69 -11.75 -8.07
C SER A 46 -14.53 -10.64 -8.73
N LEU A 47 -15.58 -10.16 -8.05
CA LEU A 47 -16.36 -9.01 -8.49
C LEU A 47 -15.51 -7.73 -8.52
N CYS A 48 -14.73 -7.46 -7.48
CA CYS A 48 -13.80 -6.33 -7.45
C CYS A 48 -12.83 -6.36 -8.64
N LYS A 49 -12.18 -7.50 -8.88
CA LYS A 49 -11.26 -7.68 -10.02
C LYS A 49 -11.95 -7.39 -11.37
N ARG A 50 -13.17 -7.93 -11.56
CA ARG A 50 -13.94 -7.72 -12.79
C ARG A 50 -14.34 -6.26 -12.97
N HIS A 51 -14.84 -5.61 -11.92
CA HIS A 51 -15.34 -4.24 -11.98
C HIS A 51 -14.23 -3.18 -12.08
N LEU A 52 -13.11 -3.39 -11.38
CA LEU A 52 -11.94 -2.52 -11.48
C LEU A 52 -11.14 -2.79 -12.76
N GLY A 53 -11.32 -3.95 -13.40
CA GLY A 53 -10.63 -4.32 -14.64
C GLY A 53 -9.11 -4.50 -14.49
N CYS A 54 -8.62 -4.66 -13.26
CA CYS A 54 -7.19 -4.75 -12.95
C CYS A 54 -6.94 -5.66 -11.73
N GLY A 55 -5.68 -5.77 -11.32
CA GLY A 55 -5.27 -6.52 -10.13
C GLY A 55 -5.16 -8.03 -10.31
N THR A 56 -4.71 -8.71 -9.27
CA THR A 56 -4.48 -10.16 -9.23
C THR A 56 -5.18 -10.78 -8.03
N MET A 57 -5.50 -12.07 -8.13
CA MET A 57 -6.00 -12.85 -7.00
C MET A 57 -4.98 -13.90 -6.58
N ARG A 58 -4.82 -14.09 -5.27
CA ARG A 58 -3.94 -15.12 -4.70
C ARG A 58 -4.56 -15.70 -3.44
N GLN A 59 -4.48 -17.02 -3.29
CA GLN A 59 -4.89 -17.71 -2.07
C GLN A 59 -3.67 -17.98 -1.18
N ARG A 60 -3.86 -17.87 0.13
CA ARG A 60 -2.92 -18.35 1.14
C ARG A 60 -3.22 -19.80 1.50
N SER A 61 -2.24 -20.48 2.11
CA SER A 61 -2.40 -21.86 2.58
C SER A 61 -3.48 -22.04 3.66
N ASP A 62 -3.84 -21.00 4.40
CA ASP A 62 -4.91 -20.99 5.41
C ASP A 62 -6.33 -20.77 4.83
N GLY A 63 -6.43 -20.72 3.50
CA GLY A 63 -7.69 -20.56 2.76
C GLY A 63 -8.13 -19.10 2.56
N VAL A 64 -7.40 -18.11 3.08
CA VAL A 64 -7.73 -16.69 2.87
C VAL A 64 -7.30 -16.26 1.47
N TRP A 65 -8.22 -15.62 0.73
CA TRP A 65 -7.96 -15.02 -0.56
C TRP A 65 -7.60 -13.54 -0.44
N TYR A 66 -6.77 -13.08 -1.36
CA TYR A 66 -6.42 -11.69 -1.55
C TYR A 66 -6.77 -11.28 -2.98
N TYR A 67 -7.43 -10.13 -3.12
CA TYR A 67 -7.42 -9.34 -4.33
C TYR A 67 -6.42 -8.19 -4.13
N GLU A 68 -5.44 -8.04 -5.02
CA GLU A 68 -4.34 -7.08 -4.86
C GLU A 68 -4.10 -6.29 -6.16
N VAL A 69 -3.92 -4.97 -6.05
CA VAL A 69 -3.53 -4.08 -7.14
C VAL A 69 -2.25 -3.36 -6.73
N ASN A 70 -1.12 -3.71 -7.38
CA ASN A 70 0.22 -3.18 -7.06
C ASN A 70 0.89 -2.49 -8.26
N ASN A 71 0.29 -2.59 -9.46
CA ASN A 71 0.76 -1.88 -10.65
C ASN A 71 0.33 -0.41 -10.56
N PHE A 72 1.28 0.51 -10.71
CA PHE A 72 1.04 1.94 -10.53
C PHE A 72 0.02 2.51 -11.52
N GLU A 73 0.10 2.10 -12.79
CA GLU A 73 -0.85 2.55 -13.83
C GLU A 73 -2.27 2.10 -13.52
N SER A 74 -2.47 0.86 -13.06
CA SER A 74 -3.78 0.34 -12.62
C SER A 74 -4.29 1.08 -11.39
N ILE A 75 -3.41 1.49 -10.48
CA ILE A 75 -3.79 2.26 -9.30
C ILE A 75 -4.33 3.63 -9.71
N VAL A 76 -3.59 4.34 -10.55
CA VAL A 76 -3.95 5.70 -11.00
C VAL A 76 -5.11 5.69 -11.98
N GLY A 77 -5.17 4.70 -12.89
CA GLY A 77 -6.16 4.61 -13.95
C GLY A 77 -7.48 3.95 -13.55
N ASN A 78 -7.47 3.07 -12.54
CA ASN A 78 -8.65 2.26 -12.19
C ASN A 78 -9.06 2.43 -10.73
N VAL A 79 -8.14 2.18 -9.79
CA VAL A 79 -8.46 2.15 -8.35
C VAL A 79 -8.85 3.53 -7.83
N ILE A 80 -7.99 4.53 -8.04
CA ILE A 80 -8.24 5.90 -7.54
C ILE A 80 -9.50 6.49 -8.17
N PRO A 81 -9.73 6.44 -9.49
CA PRO A 81 -10.95 6.97 -10.10
C PRO A 81 -12.22 6.27 -9.59
N PHE A 82 -12.17 4.94 -9.41
CA PHE A 82 -13.31 4.19 -8.88
C PHE A 82 -13.70 4.66 -7.47
N PHE A 83 -12.75 4.69 -6.55
CA PHE A 83 -13.02 5.08 -5.17
C PHE A 83 -13.19 6.60 -5.00
N GLY A 84 -12.65 7.41 -5.91
CA GLY A 84 -12.95 8.84 -5.99
C GLY A 84 -14.41 9.10 -6.38
N ARG A 85 -14.97 8.27 -7.26
CA ARG A 85 -16.37 8.37 -7.71
C ARG A 85 -17.37 7.88 -6.66
N PHE A 86 -17.09 6.75 -6.00
CA PHE A 86 -18.03 6.13 -5.06
C PHE A 86 -17.74 6.45 -3.58
N GLY A 87 -16.55 6.93 -3.25
CA GLY A 87 -16.19 7.37 -1.90
C GLY A 87 -16.27 6.27 -0.82
N PHE A 88 -16.15 6.71 0.43
CA PHE A 88 -16.24 5.88 1.62
C PHE A 88 -17.12 6.58 2.66
N LEU A 89 -17.65 5.86 3.63
CA LEU A 89 -18.37 6.41 4.78
C LEU A 89 -17.46 6.54 5.99
N SER A 90 -16.60 5.56 6.27
CA SER A 90 -15.74 5.58 7.45
C SER A 90 -14.69 6.69 7.38
N ALA A 91 -14.52 7.43 8.49
CA ALA A 91 -13.53 8.50 8.59
C ALA A 91 -12.10 7.99 8.37
N LYS A 92 -11.81 6.78 8.87
CA LYS A 92 -10.53 6.09 8.68
C LYS A 92 -10.24 5.85 7.20
N LYS A 93 -11.15 5.22 6.45
CA LYS A 93 -10.91 4.92 5.03
C LYS A 93 -10.80 6.17 4.18
N LYS A 94 -11.61 7.20 4.46
CA LYS A 94 -11.49 8.51 3.80
C LYS A 94 -10.08 9.09 3.97
N ARG A 95 -9.56 9.10 5.20
CA ARG A 95 -8.21 9.59 5.50
C ARG A 95 -7.13 8.75 4.83
N ASP A 96 -7.22 7.42 4.90
CA ASP A 96 -6.23 6.52 4.31
C ASP A 96 -6.24 6.60 2.78
N PHE A 97 -7.41 6.72 2.16
CA PHE A 97 -7.55 6.95 0.72
C PHE A 97 -7.01 8.31 0.30
N ALA A 98 -7.28 9.39 1.03
CA ALA A 98 -6.74 10.71 0.72
C ALA A 98 -5.20 10.73 0.74
N LYS A 99 -4.59 10.04 1.70
CA LYS A 99 -3.13 9.84 1.75
C LYS A 99 -2.63 9.00 0.58
N PHE A 100 -3.35 7.93 0.24
CA PHE A 100 -3.02 7.09 -0.91
C PHE A 100 -3.02 7.89 -2.22
N VAL A 101 -4.02 8.76 -2.43
CA VAL A 101 -4.07 9.68 -3.56
C VAL A 101 -2.88 10.64 -3.54
N LYS A 102 -2.60 11.29 -2.40
CA LYS A 102 -1.43 12.18 -2.25
C LYS A 102 -0.12 11.47 -2.59
N LEU A 103 0.09 10.26 -2.07
CA LEU A 103 1.27 9.45 -2.36
C LEU A 103 1.37 9.08 -3.84
N SER A 104 0.25 8.82 -4.51
CA SER A 104 0.25 8.53 -5.95
C SER A 104 0.74 9.72 -6.77
N GLU A 105 0.34 10.94 -6.41
CA GLU A 105 0.81 12.16 -7.08
C GLU A 105 2.30 12.43 -6.81
N MET A 106 2.76 12.24 -5.57
CA MET A 106 4.19 12.32 -5.24
C MET A 106 5.02 11.31 -6.05
N MET A 107 4.52 10.08 -6.19
CA MET A 107 5.19 9.06 -7.00
C MET A 107 5.18 9.41 -8.49
N LYS A 108 4.08 9.96 -9.01
CA LYS A 108 3.99 10.45 -10.39
C LYS A 108 5.00 11.56 -10.69
N GLN A 109 5.31 12.39 -9.69
CA GLN A 109 6.33 13.45 -9.75
C GLN A 109 7.76 12.95 -9.50
N GLY A 110 7.96 11.64 -9.30
CA GLY A 110 9.28 11.06 -9.11
C GLY A 110 9.86 11.20 -7.69
N ALA A 111 9.08 11.63 -6.69
CA ALA A 111 9.59 11.83 -5.31
C ALA A 111 10.27 10.57 -4.74
N HIS A 112 9.73 9.39 -5.07
CA HIS A 112 10.27 8.08 -4.66
C HIS A 112 11.66 7.74 -5.23
N LEU A 113 12.22 8.56 -6.12
CA LEU A 113 13.54 8.40 -6.72
C LEU A 113 14.64 9.19 -5.99
N SER A 114 14.28 9.93 -4.93
CA SER A 114 15.21 10.75 -4.14
C SER A 114 15.10 10.42 -2.65
N ALA A 115 16.16 10.66 -1.89
CA ALA A 115 16.16 10.45 -0.44
C ALA A 115 15.18 11.41 0.24
N GLU A 116 15.18 12.68 -0.17
CA GLU A 116 14.29 13.72 0.34
C GLU A 116 12.82 13.38 0.06
N GLY A 117 12.52 12.92 -1.15
CA GLY A 117 11.16 12.52 -1.50
C GLY A 117 10.72 11.24 -0.79
N ILE A 118 11.62 10.30 -0.49
CA ILE A 118 11.32 9.15 0.38
C ILE A 118 10.99 9.60 1.81
N GLU A 119 11.73 10.54 2.39
CA GLU A 119 11.42 11.12 3.70
C GLU A 119 10.00 11.72 3.71
N GLN A 120 9.64 12.49 2.68
CA GLN A 120 8.29 13.03 2.53
C GLN A 120 7.21 11.94 2.41
N ILE A 121 7.49 10.86 1.68
CA ILE A 121 6.59 9.71 1.56
C ILE A 121 6.37 9.04 2.93
N LEU A 122 7.44 8.86 3.73
CA LEU A 122 7.36 8.29 5.07
C LEU A 122 6.50 9.16 6.00
N ASP A 123 6.60 10.49 5.88
CA ASP A 123 5.78 11.40 6.68
C ASP A 123 4.29 11.31 6.35
N VAL A 124 3.93 11.18 5.06
CA VAL A 124 2.53 10.96 4.66
C VAL A 124 2.03 9.58 5.09
N ARG A 125 2.90 8.56 5.08
CA ARG A 125 2.59 7.18 5.48
C ARG A 125 2.36 7.04 6.99
N ARG A 126 2.98 7.89 7.82
CA ARG A 126 3.16 7.70 9.28
C ARG A 126 1.93 7.19 10.02
N ASP A 127 0.76 7.76 9.78
CA ASP A 127 -0.51 7.45 10.44
C ASP A 127 -1.54 6.85 9.46
N MET A 128 -1.08 6.35 8.31
CA MET A 128 -1.91 5.58 7.38
C MET A 128 -2.23 4.20 7.98
N ASN A 129 -3.50 3.80 7.89
CA ASN A 129 -4.05 2.58 8.54
C ASN A 129 -3.75 2.51 10.05
N ASP A 130 -3.80 3.66 10.74
CA ASP A 130 -3.51 3.78 12.18
C ASP A 130 -2.13 3.23 12.58
N GLY A 131 -1.13 3.36 11.68
CA GLY A 131 0.22 2.86 11.93
C GLY A 131 0.34 1.33 11.83
N GLY A 132 -0.57 0.67 11.11
CA GLY A 132 -0.63 -0.79 10.95
C GLY A 132 0.72 -1.45 10.59
N LYS A 133 0.84 -2.75 10.87
CA LYS A 133 2.09 -3.51 10.81
C LYS A 133 2.86 -3.29 9.49
N ARG A 134 4.14 -2.91 9.61
CA ARG A 134 5.06 -2.64 8.50
C ARG A 134 6.16 -3.66 8.50
N ARG A 135 6.59 -4.07 7.31
CA ARG A 135 7.75 -4.98 7.16
C ARG A 135 9.06 -4.34 7.62
N TYR A 136 9.20 -3.04 7.37
CA TYR A 136 10.35 -2.22 7.77
C TYR A 136 9.82 -1.01 8.52
N ALA A 137 10.42 -0.69 9.67
CA ALA A 137 10.10 0.51 10.42
C ALA A 137 10.55 1.75 9.64
N ASP A 138 9.91 2.90 9.88
CA ASP A 138 10.30 4.12 9.17
C ASP A 138 11.72 4.53 9.59
N GLU A 139 12.10 4.32 10.85
CA GLU A 139 13.44 4.58 11.38
C GLU A 139 14.52 3.77 10.64
N ASP A 140 14.24 2.50 10.34
CA ASP A 140 15.14 1.63 9.58
C ASP A 140 15.36 2.18 8.18
N ILE A 141 14.27 2.54 7.49
CA ILE A 141 14.33 3.13 6.14
C ILE A 141 15.15 4.42 6.18
N ARG A 142 14.83 5.35 7.09
CA ARG A 142 15.59 6.60 7.25
C ARG A 142 17.07 6.39 7.52
N SER A 143 17.41 5.37 8.31
CA SER A 143 18.81 5.06 8.63
C SER A 143 19.60 4.64 7.38
N THR A 144 18.97 3.91 6.45
CA THR A 144 19.60 3.47 5.21
C THR A 144 19.75 4.57 4.18
N LEU A 145 18.91 5.62 4.22
CA LEU A 145 19.09 6.81 3.39
C LEU A 145 20.36 7.57 3.76
N ARG A 146 20.71 7.61 5.05
CA ARG A 146 21.94 8.24 5.55
C ARG A 146 23.18 7.37 5.37
N ASN A 147 23.02 6.04 5.45
CA ASN A 147 24.10 5.09 5.26
C ASN A 147 23.59 3.80 4.58
N PRO A 148 23.73 3.70 3.24
CA PRO A 148 23.20 2.57 2.45
C PRO A 148 23.73 1.19 2.86
N GLN A 149 24.91 1.10 3.48
CA GLN A 149 25.50 -0.17 3.93
C GLN A 149 24.67 -0.87 5.02
N ARG A 150 23.75 -0.16 5.68
CA ARG A 150 22.88 -0.70 6.74
C ARG A 150 21.73 -1.59 6.25
N LEU A 151 21.43 -1.58 4.95
CA LEU A 151 20.30 -2.34 4.38
C LEU A 151 20.40 -3.86 4.61
N TYR A 152 21.64 -4.37 4.74
CA TYR A 152 21.95 -5.80 4.90
C TYR A 152 22.27 -6.21 6.34
N ALA A 153 22.35 -5.27 7.27
CA ALA A 153 22.34 -5.60 8.69
C ALA A 153 20.92 -6.09 9.01
N ARG A 154 20.78 -7.40 9.29
CA ARG A 154 19.47 -8.02 9.58
C ARG A 154 18.67 -7.14 10.54
N PRO A 155 17.38 -6.88 10.30
CA PRO A 155 16.56 -6.28 11.34
C PRO A 155 16.66 -7.20 12.55
N SER A 156 17.10 -6.67 13.69
CA SER A 156 16.98 -7.35 14.96
C SER A 156 15.53 -7.79 15.04
N ARG A 157 15.29 -9.11 15.10
CA ARG A 157 13.94 -9.65 15.32
C ARG A 157 13.36 -8.85 16.47
N ALA A 158 12.32 -8.06 16.19
CA ALA A 158 11.45 -7.59 17.25
C ALA A 158 11.01 -8.86 17.97
N ALA A 159 11.44 -8.99 19.22
CA ALA A 159 11.06 -10.09 20.08
C ALA A 159 9.54 -10.22 20.02
N GLY A 160 9.06 -11.35 19.51
CA GLY A 160 7.66 -11.70 19.65
C GLY A 160 7.39 -11.86 21.14
N SER A 161 6.64 -10.92 21.70
CA SER A 161 5.95 -11.06 22.96
C SER A 161 4.61 -11.76 22.70
N GLY A 162 4.37 -12.86 23.42
CA GLY A 162 3.06 -13.49 23.60
C GLY A 162 2.75 -14.62 22.64
#